data_AF-A0A0Q3IDA1-F1
#
_entry.id   AF-A0A0Q3IDA1-F1
#
_cell.length_a   1.000
_cell.length_b   1.000
_cell.length_c   1.000
_cell.angle_alpha   90.00
_cell.angle_beta   90.00
_cell.angle_gamma   90.00
#
_symmetry.space_group_name_H-M   'P 1'
#
loop_
_entity.id
_entity.type
_entity.pdbx_description
1 polymer ?
#
loop_
_entity_poly.entity_id
_entity_poly.type
_entity_poly.pdbx_seq_one_letter_code
_entity_poly.pdbx_strand_id
1 'polypeptide(L)'
;MLYITESYNLFLTADDDAVASLDEEYMSKASVQTDAFAVAVQALEKEVEDLEAKRSKQTSEPSLRMVLEEKKEAFTADVQKFDAVVKSWSTKIKEKEESLVVLEKELEAKVMNGQHMLAENEELVKKVEAQVVNVRDADRMTREMQAVEHDISKLENVNAVLEEKGWELEAALVTKLEDIEGLVEQCNQALKKLKLGIDFKYMLNAKGSSPSEVLGTTYKTVLKAAFSALANETKRIFASKHDESNDLQKHLQGNAKIIEEKRNHVTVLEAKTNEVIAQLDSLDLEIGNHVSSCTAESRKMKDELEEKEDHLSTVEKEADTFLKNSEQSFQDVSRQTDEETQICASELLILIDSITVYKEFVETSISGMKKRLYESVEDIASLTP
;
A
#
# COMPACT_ATOMS: atom_id res chain seq x y z
N MET A 1 99.74 7.70 98.40
CA MET A 1 99.97 6.28 98.68
C MET A 1 101.46 5.97 98.91
N LEU A 2 102.39 6.42 98.05
CA LEU A 2 103.84 6.32 98.34
C LEU A 2 104.21 7.00 99.66
N TYR A 3 103.78 8.24 99.85
CA TYR A 3 104.01 9.02 101.08
C TYR A 3 103.70 8.25 102.38
N ILE A 4 102.53 7.59 102.46
CA ILE A 4 102.12 6.81 103.64
C ILE A 4 103.03 5.60 103.86
N THR A 5 103.50 4.98 102.78
CA THR A 5 104.33 3.77 102.85
C THR A 5 105.77 4.12 103.23
N GLU A 6 106.34 5.18 102.64
CA GLU A 6 107.67 5.68 103.01
C GLU A 6 107.72 6.17 104.46
N SER A 7 106.72 6.97 104.88
CA SER A 7 106.61 7.48 106.25
C SER A 7 106.57 6.34 107.29
N TYR A 8 105.79 5.28 107.01
CA TYR A 8 105.69 4.13 107.90
C TYR A 8 106.98 3.28 107.97
N ASN A 9 107.72 3.19 106.86
CA ASN A 9 109.00 2.48 106.84
C ASN A 9 110.07 3.22 107.67
N LEU A 10 110.14 4.54 107.50
CA LEU A 10 111.08 5.40 108.24
C LEU A 10 110.79 5.39 109.75
N PHE A 11 109.51 5.32 110.13
CA PHE A 11 109.09 5.12 111.50
C PHE A 11 109.58 3.79 112.11
N LEU A 12 109.53 2.67 111.37
CA LEU A 12 110.01 1.37 111.84
C LEU A 12 111.53 1.34 112.09
N THR A 13 112.29 2.15 111.35
CA THR A 13 113.74 2.31 111.54
C THR A 13 114.12 3.35 112.59
N ALA A 14 113.13 4.02 113.20
CA ALA A 14 113.31 5.13 114.14
C ALA A 14 114.17 6.30 113.58
N ASP A 15 113.97 6.62 112.30
CA ASP A 15 114.61 7.73 111.61
C ASP A 15 113.58 8.86 111.37
N ASP A 16 113.32 9.64 112.42
CA ASP A 16 112.27 10.67 112.43
C ASP A 16 112.59 11.88 111.52
N ASP A 17 113.87 12.18 111.28
CA ASP A 17 114.28 13.32 110.43
C ASP A 17 113.90 13.08 108.95
N ALA A 18 113.95 11.83 108.51
CA ALA A 18 113.56 11.46 107.15
C ALA A 18 112.04 11.58 106.93
N VAL A 19 111.21 11.40 107.97
CA VAL A 19 109.75 11.55 107.87
C VAL A 19 109.37 13.01 107.63
N ALA A 20 109.96 13.95 108.36
CA ALA A 20 109.62 15.37 108.24
C ALA A 20 109.88 15.94 106.82
N SER A 21 110.95 15.51 106.15
CA SER A 21 111.23 15.94 104.78
C SER A 21 110.20 15.42 103.77
N LEU A 22 109.67 14.22 104.01
CA LEU A 22 108.65 13.61 103.16
C LEU A 22 107.32 14.38 103.25
N ASP A 23 106.97 14.88 104.44
CA ASP A 23 105.73 15.62 104.72
C ASP A 23 105.68 16.93 103.95
N GLU A 24 106.79 17.67 103.96
CA GLU A 24 106.89 18.97 103.31
C GLU A 24 106.83 18.86 101.78
N GLU A 25 107.48 17.83 101.21
CA GLU A 25 107.38 17.55 99.78
C GLU A 25 105.93 17.22 99.36
N TYR A 26 105.22 16.44 100.16
CA TYR A 26 103.84 16.06 99.85
C TYR A 26 102.89 17.25 99.83
N MET A 27 102.99 18.15 100.82
CA MET A 27 102.08 19.29 100.95
C MET A 27 102.26 20.34 99.84
N SER A 28 103.51 20.63 99.47
CA SER A 28 103.80 21.55 98.36
C SER A 28 103.22 21.03 97.03
N LYS A 29 103.33 19.72 96.81
CA LYS A 29 102.80 19.05 95.62
C LYS A 29 101.27 19.07 95.56
N ALA A 30 100.58 18.98 96.70
CA ALA A 30 99.12 19.02 96.77
C ALA A 30 98.56 20.42 96.42
N SER A 31 99.21 21.49 96.90
CA SER A 31 98.77 22.87 96.65
C SER A 31 98.85 23.27 95.17
N VAL A 32 99.98 22.96 94.53
CA VAL A 32 100.15 23.20 93.08
C VAL A 32 99.13 22.42 92.26
N GLN A 33 98.73 21.23 92.72
CA GLN A 33 97.66 20.48 92.07
C GLN A 33 96.30 21.18 92.18
N THR A 34 95.93 21.73 93.34
CA THR A 34 94.60 22.34 93.51
C THR A 34 94.38 23.58 92.66
N ASP A 35 95.38 24.46 92.54
CA ASP A 35 95.23 25.67 91.71
C ASP A 35 95.19 25.33 90.22
N ALA A 36 95.95 24.31 89.80
CA ALA A 36 95.87 23.76 88.46
C ALA A 36 94.46 23.19 88.16
N PHE A 37 93.78 22.60 89.14
CA PHE A 37 92.41 22.11 88.97
C PHE A 37 91.38 23.23 88.79
N ALA A 38 91.49 24.35 89.52
CA ALA A 38 90.49 25.42 89.45
C ALA A 38 90.45 26.11 88.07
N VAL A 39 91.62 26.39 87.49
CA VAL A 39 91.71 26.97 86.13
C VAL A 39 91.19 25.99 85.08
N ALA A 40 91.41 24.68 85.30
CA ALA A 40 90.87 23.65 84.42
C ALA A 40 89.32 23.62 84.44
N VAL A 41 88.67 23.88 85.57
CA VAL A 41 87.20 23.87 85.67
C VAL A 41 86.57 25.03 84.90
N GLN A 42 87.12 26.24 84.97
CA GLN A 42 86.55 27.37 84.22
C GLN A 42 86.70 27.23 82.71
N ALA A 43 87.82 26.65 82.25
CA ALA A 43 87.98 26.32 80.84
C ALA A 43 86.93 25.30 80.38
N LEU A 44 86.60 24.33 81.24
CA LEU A 44 85.57 23.32 80.96
C LEU A 44 84.16 23.93 80.87
N GLU A 45 83.80 24.88 81.72
CA GLU A 45 82.45 25.49 81.68
C GLU A 45 82.20 26.25 80.37
N LYS A 46 83.18 27.02 79.90
CA LYS A 46 83.06 27.74 78.63
C LYS A 46 82.99 26.78 77.44
N GLU A 47 83.69 25.65 77.53
CA GLU A 47 83.60 24.58 76.54
C GLU A 47 82.19 23.95 76.50
N VAL A 48 81.50 23.84 77.63
CA VAL A 48 80.13 23.31 77.68
C VAL A 48 79.12 24.22 76.96
N GLU A 49 79.17 25.54 77.15
CA GLU A 49 78.25 26.47 76.47
C GLU A 49 78.41 26.46 74.95
N ASP A 50 79.65 26.48 74.45
CA ASP A 50 79.92 26.38 73.02
C ASP A 50 79.47 25.03 72.44
N LEU A 51 79.55 23.95 73.24
CA LEU A 51 79.05 22.63 72.85
C LEU A 51 77.52 22.57 72.78
N GLU A 52 76.79 23.25 73.67
CA GLU A 52 75.32 23.29 73.62
C GLU A 52 74.80 24.06 72.40
N ALA A 53 75.41 25.20 72.08
CA ALA A 53 75.05 25.94 70.88
C ALA A 53 75.26 25.09 69.61
N LYS A 54 76.36 24.32 69.57
CA LYS A 54 76.68 23.39 68.47
C LYS A 54 75.68 22.23 68.38
N ARG A 55 75.21 21.72 69.53
CA ARG A 55 74.17 20.68 69.60
C ARG A 55 72.85 21.14 68.97
N SER A 56 72.39 22.35 69.31
CA SER A 56 71.11 22.87 68.82
C SER A 56 71.04 22.96 67.28
N LYS A 57 72.14 23.39 66.64
CA LYS A 57 72.27 23.49 65.18
C LYS A 57 72.32 22.11 64.49
N GLN A 58 72.89 21.09 65.14
CA GLN A 58 72.94 19.72 64.62
C GLN A 58 71.58 19.02 64.67
N THR A 59 70.63 19.49 65.50
CA THR A 59 69.29 18.90 65.60
C THR A 59 68.27 19.40 64.58
N SER A 60 68.50 20.53 63.89
CA SER A 60 67.55 21.12 62.94
C SER A 60 67.81 20.81 61.45
N GLU A 61 68.99 20.28 61.10
CA GLU A 61 69.26 19.72 59.77
C GLU A 61 68.72 18.27 59.69
N PRO A 62 68.10 17.85 58.56
CA PRO A 62 67.88 16.43 58.30
C PRO A 62 69.22 15.72 58.43
N SER A 63 69.34 14.83 59.41
CA SER A 63 70.65 14.29 59.78
C SER A 63 71.33 13.73 58.54
N LEU A 64 72.59 14.11 58.30
CA LEU A 64 73.42 13.60 57.21
C LEU A 64 73.32 12.06 57.11
N ARG A 65 73.14 11.42 58.26
CA ARG A 65 72.90 9.99 58.42
C ARG A 65 71.67 9.47 57.66
N MET A 66 70.52 10.15 57.70
CA MET A 66 69.33 9.69 56.96
C MET A 66 69.52 9.77 55.44
N VAL A 67 70.10 10.87 54.94
CA VAL A 67 70.41 11.01 53.50
C VAL A 67 71.47 10.00 53.06
N LEU A 68 72.44 9.71 53.91
CA LEU A 68 73.44 8.67 53.66
C LEU A 68 72.84 7.27 53.71
N GLU A 69 71.88 7.00 54.59
CA GLU A 69 71.20 5.70 54.67
C GLU A 69 70.32 5.46 53.44
N GLU A 70 69.55 6.46 52.97
CA GLU A 70 68.80 6.35 51.71
C GLU A 70 69.72 6.10 50.51
N LYS A 71 70.86 6.80 50.44
CA LYS A 71 71.87 6.56 49.38
C LYS A 71 72.48 5.16 49.50
N LYS A 72 72.76 4.69 50.71
CA LYS A 72 73.29 3.34 50.96
C LYS A 72 72.27 2.28 50.58
N GLU A 73 70.99 2.47 50.89
CA GLU A 73 69.91 1.57 50.47
C GLU A 73 69.78 1.53 48.94
N ALA A 74 69.82 2.69 48.28
CA ALA A 74 69.81 2.78 46.82
C ALA A 74 71.02 2.05 46.19
N PHE A 75 72.24 2.28 46.71
CA PHE A 75 73.43 1.58 46.23
C PHE A 75 73.38 0.08 46.53
N THR A 76 72.85 -0.33 47.68
CA THR A 76 72.71 -1.76 48.03
C THR A 76 71.72 -2.42 47.08
N ALA A 77 70.62 -1.76 46.74
CA ALA A 77 69.65 -2.25 45.76
C ALA A 77 70.29 -2.37 44.37
N ASP A 78 71.09 -1.40 43.95
CA ASP A 78 71.77 -1.47 42.65
C ASP A 78 72.87 -2.55 42.62
N VAL A 79 73.63 -2.72 43.70
CA VAL A 79 74.58 -3.83 43.84
C VAL A 79 73.86 -5.18 43.74
N GLN A 80 72.70 -5.34 44.37
CA GLN A 80 71.91 -6.56 44.25
C GLN A 80 71.40 -6.79 42.82
N LYS A 81 71.00 -5.73 42.10
CA LYS A 81 70.65 -5.84 40.67
C LYS A 81 71.84 -6.27 39.83
N PHE A 82 73.01 -5.66 40.04
CA PHE A 82 74.22 -6.03 39.31
C PHE A 82 74.64 -7.47 39.62
N ASP A 83 74.57 -7.90 40.87
CA ASP A 83 74.88 -9.28 41.26
C ASP A 83 73.92 -10.28 40.61
N ALA A 84 72.62 -9.95 40.52
CA ALA A 84 71.64 -10.76 39.80
C ALA A 84 71.95 -10.84 38.30
N VAL A 85 72.34 -9.72 37.68
CA VAL A 85 72.75 -9.68 36.27
C VAL A 85 74.01 -10.53 36.06
N VAL A 86 75.05 -10.34 36.87
CA VAL A 86 76.31 -11.09 36.80
C VAL A 86 76.06 -12.58 36.96
N LYS A 87 75.23 -13.00 37.93
CA LYS A 87 74.81 -14.41 38.08
C LYS A 87 74.13 -14.94 36.83
N SER A 88 73.18 -14.19 36.26
CA SER A 88 72.48 -14.61 35.04
C SER A 88 73.41 -14.78 33.84
N TRP A 89 74.38 -13.87 33.66
CA TRP A 89 75.36 -13.96 32.59
C TRP A 89 76.38 -15.06 32.84
N SER A 90 76.81 -15.26 34.09
CA SER A 90 77.72 -16.34 34.46
C SER A 90 77.09 -17.71 34.18
N THR A 91 75.81 -17.90 34.49
CA THR A 91 75.07 -19.13 34.12
C THR A 91 75.02 -19.31 32.61
N LYS A 92 74.66 -18.27 31.84
CA LYS A 92 74.63 -18.35 30.37
C LYS A 92 75.99 -18.64 29.76
N ILE A 93 77.06 -18.05 30.29
CA ILE A 93 78.43 -18.31 29.84
C ILE A 93 78.75 -19.78 30.07
N LYS A 94 78.49 -20.30 31.27
CA LYS A 94 78.74 -21.70 31.59
C LYS A 94 77.94 -22.67 30.70
N GLU A 95 76.65 -22.40 30.47
CA GLU A 95 75.82 -23.19 29.56
C GLU A 95 76.38 -23.17 28.13
N LYS A 96 76.89 -22.02 27.66
CA LYS A 96 77.51 -21.91 26.34
C LYS A 96 78.85 -22.63 26.27
N GLU A 97 79.69 -22.53 27.29
CA GLU A 97 80.95 -23.27 27.40
C GLU A 97 80.69 -24.79 27.38
N GLU A 98 79.72 -25.28 28.16
CA GLU A 98 79.34 -26.70 28.16
C GLU A 98 78.83 -27.14 26.78
N SER A 99 78.01 -26.32 26.12
CA SER A 99 77.53 -26.62 24.75
C SER A 99 78.66 -26.63 23.71
N LEU A 100 79.66 -25.76 23.88
CA LEU A 100 80.80 -25.65 22.98
C LEU A 100 81.70 -26.89 23.11
N VAL A 101 81.97 -27.35 24.33
CA VAL A 101 82.72 -28.59 24.57
C VAL A 101 82.05 -29.80 23.95
N VAL A 102 80.70 -29.88 23.99
CA VAL A 102 79.96 -30.95 23.32
C VAL A 102 80.12 -30.87 21.80
N LEU A 103 79.99 -29.68 21.22
CA LEU A 103 80.16 -29.45 19.78
C LEU A 103 81.58 -29.75 19.31
N GLU A 104 82.60 -29.40 20.09
CA GLU A 104 84.00 -29.73 19.78
C GLU A 104 84.22 -31.25 19.73
N LYS A 105 83.69 -32.00 20.70
CA LYS A 105 83.76 -33.46 20.70
C LYS A 105 83.01 -34.09 19.52
N GLU A 106 81.83 -33.56 19.17
CA GLU A 106 81.07 -34.03 18.00
C GLU A 106 81.82 -33.74 16.69
N LEU A 107 82.44 -32.56 16.58
CA LEU A 107 83.24 -32.18 15.44
C LEU A 107 84.47 -33.09 15.31
N GLU A 108 85.18 -33.34 16.41
CA GLU A 108 86.33 -34.25 16.43
C GLU A 108 85.92 -35.67 16.01
N ALA A 109 84.79 -36.18 16.52
CA ALA A 109 84.25 -37.48 16.11
C ALA A 109 83.89 -37.51 14.61
N LYS A 110 83.30 -36.43 14.07
CA LYS A 110 82.98 -36.31 12.64
C LYS A 110 84.24 -36.25 11.76
N VAL A 111 85.28 -35.54 12.21
CA VAL A 111 86.58 -35.47 11.52
C VAL A 111 87.23 -36.85 11.48
N MET A 112 87.28 -37.55 12.62
CA MET A 112 87.83 -38.91 12.69
C MET A 112 87.05 -39.89 11.81
N ASN A 113 85.71 -39.83 11.82
CA ASN A 113 84.89 -40.65 10.93
C ASN A 113 85.12 -40.30 9.45
N GLY A 114 85.24 -39.01 9.10
CA GLY A 114 85.55 -38.57 7.74
C GLY A 114 86.90 -39.09 7.27
N GLN A 115 87.94 -39.04 8.11
CA GLN A 115 89.25 -39.61 7.82
C GLN A 115 89.19 -41.13 7.65
N HIS A 116 88.43 -41.84 8.50
CA HIS A 116 88.20 -43.28 8.35
C HIS A 116 87.50 -43.61 7.03
N MET A 117 86.42 -42.90 6.68
CA MET A 117 85.69 -43.09 5.42
C MET A 117 86.57 -42.80 4.19
N LEU A 118 87.44 -41.80 4.25
CA LEU A 118 88.41 -41.53 3.18
C LEU A 118 89.42 -42.67 3.04
N ALA A 119 89.97 -43.15 4.14
CA ALA A 119 90.90 -44.29 4.13
C ALA A 119 90.22 -45.56 3.59
N GLU A 120 88.99 -45.85 4.01
CA GLU A 120 88.19 -46.96 3.51
C GLU A 120 87.89 -46.81 2.02
N ASN A 121 87.50 -45.62 1.56
CA ASN A 121 87.28 -45.35 0.14
C ASN A 121 88.56 -45.52 -0.69
N GLU A 122 89.72 -45.04 -0.21
CA GLU A 122 91.00 -45.27 -0.89
C GLU A 122 91.36 -46.76 -0.95
N GLU A 123 91.08 -47.51 0.11
CA GLU A 123 91.27 -48.96 0.14
C GLU A 123 90.31 -49.66 -0.84
N LEU A 124 89.05 -49.24 -0.89
CA LEU A 124 88.04 -49.74 -1.84
C LEU A 124 88.45 -49.43 -3.28
N VAL A 125 88.92 -48.21 -3.57
CA VAL A 125 89.43 -47.84 -4.90
C VAL A 125 90.60 -48.73 -5.28
N LYS A 126 91.59 -48.91 -4.39
CA LYS A 126 92.72 -49.83 -4.64
C LYS A 126 92.25 -51.27 -4.87
N LYS A 127 91.26 -51.75 -4.11
CA LYS A 127 90.66 -53.08 -4.30
C LYS A 127 89.96 -53.20 -5.65
N VAL A 128 89.21 -52.18 -6.07
CA VAL A 128 88.50 -52.14 -7.35
C VAL A 128 89.50 -52.05 -8.51
N GLU A 129 90.54 -51.23 -8.42
CA GLU A 129 91.61 -51.13 -9.43
C GLU A 129 92.41 -52.43 -9.56
N ALA A 130 92.62 -53.14 -8.44
CA ALA A 130 93.28 -54.45 -8.43
C ALA A 130 92.38 -55.57 -8.96
N GLN A 131 91.05 -55.37 -9.00
CA GLN A 131 90.13 -56.31 -9.62
C GLN A 131 90.26 -56.20 -11.14
N VAL A 132 90.57 -57.32 -11.78
CA VAL A 132 90.52 -57.42 -13.25
C VAL A 132 89.04 -57.41 -13.64
N VAL A 133 88.54 -56.26 -14.09
CA VAL A 133 87.15 -56.12 -14.55
C VAL A 133 86.96 -57.03 -15.75
N ASN A 134 86.03 -57.97 -15.62
CA ASN A 134 85.60 -58.81 -16.73
C ASN A 134 84.76 -57.95 -17.67
N VAL A 135 85.30 -57.64 -18.86
CA VAL A 135 84.64 -56.81 -19.89
C VAL A 135 83.23 -57.32 -20.20
N ARG A 136 82.99 -58.64 -20.15
CA ARG A 136 81.66 -59.22 -20.37
C ARG A 136 80.65 -58.82 -19.27
N ASP A 137 81.09 -58.72 -18.02
CA ASP A 137 80.23 -58.32 -16.89
C ASP A 137 79.93 -56.82 -16.95
N ALA A 138 80.92 -55.99 -17.32
CA ALA A 138 80.70 -54.57 -17.59
C ALA A 138 79.69 -54.36 -18.72
N ASP A 139 79.83 -55.07 -19.85
CA ASP A 139 78.89 -55.01 -20.96
C ASP A 139 77.48 -55.49 -20.56
N ARG A 140 77.37 -56.48 -19.65
CA ARG A 140 76.07 -56.91 -19.11
C ARG A 140 75.44 -55.80 -18.28
N MET A 141 76.19 -55.19 -17.36
CA MET A 141 75.70 -54.09 -16.53
C MET A 141 75.29 -52.88 -17.38
N THR A 142 76.04 -52.54 -18.43
CA THR A 142 75.66 -51.47 -19.35
C THR A 142 74.34 -51.77 -20.06
N ARG A 143 74.13 -53.02 -20.51
CA ARG A 143 72.85 -53.43 -21.12
C ARG A 143 71.68 -53.40 -20.13
N GLU A 144 71.89 -53.85 -18.90
CA GLU A 144 70.87 -53.79 -17.84
C GLU A 144 70.53 -52.34 -17.48
N MET A 145 71.53 -51.46 -17.38
CA MET A 145 71.34 -50.03 -17.13
C MET A 145 70.54 -49.37 -18.25
N GLN A 146 70.88 -49.62 -19.51
CA GLN A 146 70.12 -49.10 -20.66
C GLN A 146 68.67 -49.62 -20.68
N ALA A 147 68.43 -50.87 -20.28
CA ALA A 147 67.08 -51.42 -20.18
C ALA A 147 66.27 -50.70 -19.09
N VAL A 148 66.87 -50.44 -17.93
CA VAL A 148 66.25 -49.68 -16.83
C VAL A 148 65.98 -48.23 -17.24
N GLU A 149 66.93 -47.56 -17.90
CA GLU A 149 66.74 -46.20 -18.43
C GLU A 149 65.58 -46.13 -19.43
N HIS A 150 65.50 -47.10 -20.35
CA HIS A 150 64.38 -47.19 -21.29
C HIS A 150 63.04 -47.38 -20.57
N ASP A 151 62.99 -48.26 -19.56
CA ASP A 151 61.78 -48.49 -18.77
C ASP A 151 61.39 -47.25 -17.93
N ILE A 152 62.36 -46.53 -17.38
CA ILE A 152 62.13 -45.24 -16.70
C ILE A 152 61.50 -44.24 -17.66
N SER A 153 62.10 -44.03 -18.84
CA SER A 153 61.55 -43.10 -19.84
C SER A 153 60.15 -43.52 -20.30
N LYS A 154 59.89 -44.82 -20.41
CA LYS A 154 58.54 -45.33 -20.73
C LYS A 154 57.54 -45.01 -19.62
N LEU A 155 57.91 -45.21 -18.36
CA LEU A 155 57.05 -44.90 -17.21
C LEU A 155 56.81 -43.39 -17.06
N GLU A 156 57.84 -42.56 -17.27
CA GLU A 156 57.72 -41.09 -17.27
C GLU A 156 56.73 -40.61 -18.34
N ASN A 157 56.82 -41.15 -19.56
CA ASN A 157 55.87 -40.82 -20.62
C ASN A 157 54.43 -41.24 -20.26
N VAL A 158 54.24 -42.41 -19.66
CA VAL A 158 52.91 -42.85 -19.18
C VAL A 158 52.41 -41.93 -18.07
N ASN A 159 53.28 -41.52 -17.14
CA ASN A 159 52.92 -40.59 -16.07
C ASN A 159 52.49 -39.22 -16.63
N ALA A 160 53.23 -38.66 -17.59
CA ALA A 160 52.87 -37.40 -18.24
C ALA A 160 51.49 -37.44 -18.91
N VAL A 161 51.18 -38.54 -19.62
CA VAL A 161 49.85 -38.73 -20.25
C VAL A 161 48.75 -38.88 -19.20
N LEU A 162 49.02 -39.51 -18.06
CA LEU A 162 48.04 -39.64 -16.97
C LEU A 162 47.80 -38.30 -16.26
N GLU A 163 48.86 -37.51 -16.05
CA GLU A 163 48.76 -36.17 -15.49
C GLU A 163 47.95 -35.25 -16.41
N GLU A 164 48.22 -35.25 -17.72
CA GLU A 164 47.46 -34.49 -18.71
C GLU A 164 45.96 -34.83 -18.66
N LYS A 165 45.62 -36.13 -18.66
CA LYS A 165 44.23 -36.58 -18.48
C LYS A 165 43.63 -36.16 -17.14
N GLY A 166 44.43 -36.15 -16.07
CA GLY A 166 44.02 -35.65 -14.76
C GLY A 166 43.63 -34.18 -14.82
N TRP A 167 44.46 -33.35 -15.45
CA TRP A 167 44.20 -31.92 -15.64
C TRP A 167 42.97 -31.66 -16.52
N GLU A 168 42.80 -32.40 -17.61
CA GLU A 168 41.62 -32.30 -18.48
C GLU A 168 40.32 -32.64 -17.72
N LEU A 169 40.34 -33.72 -16.93
CA LEU A 169 39.20 -34.13 -16.12
C LEU A 169 38.87 -33.11 -15.02
N GLU A 170 39.89 -32.59 -14.34
CA GLU A 170 39.71 -31.55 -13.31
C GLU A 170 39.10 -30.29 -13.93
N ALA A 171 39.62 -29.83 -15.07
CA ALA A 171 39.08 -28.67 -15.79
C ALA A 171 37.62 -28.88 -16.19
N ALA A 172 37.29 -30.07 -16.74
CA ALA A 172 35.92 -30.41 -17.10
C ALA A 172 34.99 -30.45 -15.87
N LEU A 173 35.48 -30.94 -14.72
CA LEU A 173 34.71 -31.01 -13.48
C LEU A 173 34.44 -29.61 -12.90
N VAL A 174 35.44 -28.72 -12.91
CA VAL A 174 35.28 -27.32 -12.48
C VAL A 174 34.22 -26.63 -13.32
N THR A 175 34.29 -26.71 -14.67
CA THR A 175 33.26 -26.12 -15.54
C THR A 175 31.86 -26.68 -15.25
N LYS A 176 31.75 -27.98 -14.96
CA LYS A 176 30.46 -28.60 -14.62
C LYS A 176 29.93 -28.14 -13.27
N LEU A 177 30.79 -27.88 -12.29
CA LEU A 177 30.37 -27.31 -11.01
C LEU A 177 29.86 -25.87 -11.17
N GLU A 178 30.56 -25.04 -11.95
CA GLU A 178 30.11 -23.67 -12.26
C GLU A 178 28.75 -23.65 -12.96
N ASP A 179 28.52 -24.56 -13.92
CA ASP A 179 27.22 -24.72 -14.59
C ASP A 179 26.10 -25.04 -13.56
N ILE A 180 26.36 -25.94 -12.61
CA ILE A 180 25.39 -26.35 -11.58
C ILE A 180 25.10 -25.19 -10.63
N GLU A 181 26.12 -24.46 -10.20
CA GLU A 181 25.97 -23.25 -9.38
C GLU A 181 25.11 -22.20 -10.09
N GLY A 182 25.37 -21.97 -11.38
CA GLY A 182 24.58 -21.08 -12.21
C GLY A 182 23.10 -21.49 -12.30
N LEU A 183 22.82 -22.78 -12.50
CA LEU A 183 21.45 -23.31 -12.53
C LEU A 183 20.74 -23.18 -11.18
N VAL A 184 21.46 -23.43 -10.08
CA VAL A 184 20.93 -23.26 -8.71
C VAL A 184 20.56 -21.81 -8.43
N GLU A 185 21.39 -20.86 -8.85
CA GLU A 185 21.11 -19.43 -8.72
C GLU A 185 19.87 -19.02 -9.52
N GLN A 186 19.76 -19.45 -10.79
CA GLN A 186 18.58 -19.20 -11.61
C GLN A 186 17.30 -19.78 -10.98
N CYS A 187 17.37 -21.00 -10.47
CA CYS A 187 16.27 -21.66 -9.76
C CYS A 187 15.86 -20.88 -8.51
N ASN A 188 16.82 -20.44 -7.69
CA ASN A 188 16.55 -19.63 -6.50
C ASN A 188 15.89 -18.28 -6.84
N GLN A 189 16.30 -17.63 -7.92
CA GLN A 189 15.67 -16.39 -8.40
C GLN A 189 14.23 -16.63 -8.87
N ALA A 190 13.97 -17.73 -9.58
CA ALA A 190 12.62 -18.11 -10.00
C ALA A 190 11.72 -18.40 -8.80
N LEU A 191 12.22 -19.13 -7.80
CA LEU A 191 11.51 -19.41 -6.55
C LEU A 191 11.11 -18.13 -5.81
N LYS A 192 12.01 -17.13 -5.75
CA LYS A 192 11.72 -15.83 -5.14
C LYS A 192 10.58 -15.09 -5.85
N LYS A 193 10.47 -15.20 -7.18
CA LYS A 193 9.38 -14.61 -7.97
C LYS A 193 8.04 -15.32 -7.74
N LEU A 194 8.07 -16.65 -7.59
CA LEU A 194 6.87 -17.48 -7.37
C LEU A 194 6.23 -17.32 -5.99
N LYS A 195 6.95 -16.77 -4.99
CA LYS A 195 6.43 -16.51 -3.63
C LYS A 195 5.65 -17.68 -3.04
N LEU A 196 6.28 -18.85 -2.96
CA LEU A 196 5.65 -20.10 -2.50
C LEU A 196 5.26 -20.12 -1.00
N GLY A 197 5.48 -19.04 -0.26
CA GLY A 197 5.21 -18.98 1.19
C GLY A 197 6.12 -19.87 2.04
N ILE A 198 7.16 -20.45 1.44
CA ILE A 198 8.18 -21.25 2.09
C ILE A 198 9.54 -20.57 1.94
N ASP A 199 10.34 -20.59 3.02
CA ASP A 199 11.73 -20.16 2.98
C ASP A 199 12.60 -21.33 2.49
N PHE A 200 12.59 -21.56 1.18
CA PHE A 200 13.37 -22.61 0.54
C PHE A 200 14.37 -22.00 -0.45
N LYS A 201 15.63 -22.41 -0.29
CA LYS A 201 16.73 -22.07 -1.20
C LYS A 201 17.55 -23.33 -1.46
N TYR A 202 17.89 -23.59 -2.72
CA TYR A 202 18.89 -24.59 -3.07
C TYR A 202 20.25 -24.14 -2.55
N MET A 203 20.90 -24.99 -1.76
CA MET A 203 22.26 -24.82 -1.27
C MET A 203 23.07 -26.05 -1.68
N LEU A 204 24.14 -25.82 -2.45
CA LEU A 204 25.00 -26.89 -2.92
C LEU A 204 26.00 -27.30 -1.84
N ASN A 205 26.20 -28.60 -1.69
CA ASN A 205 27.28 -29.16 -0.88
C ASN A 205 28.43 -29.59 -1.79
N ALA A 206 29.47 -28.76 -1.87
CA ALA A 206 30.66 -29.01 -2.70
C ALA A 206 31.44 -30.27 -2.29
N LYS A 207 31.21 -30.82 -1.08
CA LYS A 207 31.85 -32.05 -0.60
C LYS A 207 31.01 -33.31 -0.87
N GLY A 208 29.82 -33.16 -1.46
CA GLY A 208 28.95 -34.30 -1.75
C GLY A 208 29.54 -35.18 -2.84
N SER A 209 29.55 -36.49 -2.61
CA SER A 209 30.01 -37.49 -3.59
C SER A 209 28.86 -38.07 -4.43
N SER A 210 27.61 -37.77 -4.06
CA SER A 210 26.42 -38.16 -4.81
C SER A 210 25.51 -36.97 -5.12
N PRO A 211 24.67 -37.03 -6.17
CA PRO A 211 23.73 -35.94 -6.50
C PRO A 211 22.79 -35.57 -5.35
N SER A 212 22.41 -36.55 -4.51
CA SER A 212 21.53 -36.32 -3.36
C SER A 212 22.25 -35.61 -2.20
N GLU A 213 23.56 -35.84 -2.05
CA GLU A 213 24.38 -35.11 -1.08
C GLU A 213 24.70 -33.69 -1.55
N VAL A 214 24.92 -33.50 -2.85
CA VAL A 214 25.22 -32.19 -3.45
C VAL A 214 24.00 -31.27 -3.44
N LEU A 215 22.81 -31.76 -3.85
CA LEU A 215 21.58 -30.94 -3.93
C LEU A 215 20.68 -31.02 -2.69
N GLY A 216 20.91 -32.00 -1.82
CA GLY A 216 20.01 -32.33 -0.72
C GLY A 216 18.72 -33.03 -1.17
N THR A 217 17.98 -33.61 -0.23
CA THR A 217 16.69 -34.29 -0.49
C THR A 217 15.47 -33.41 -0.18
N THR A 218 15.70 -32.24 0.42
CA THR A 218 14.66 -31.31 0.88
C THR A 218 13.80 -30.76 -0.26
N TYR A 219 14.33 -30.63 -1.48
CA TYR A 219 13.53 -30.21 -2.64
C TYR A 219 12.42 -31.22 -2.99
N LYS A 220 12.66 -32.52 -2.80
CA LYS A 220 11.64 -33.56 -3.09
C LYS A 220 10.52 -33.55 -2.06
N THR A 221 10.81 -33.24 -0.80
CA THR A 221 9.83 -33.31 0.29
C THR A 221 9.12 -31.97 0.50
N VAL A 222 9.87 -30.87 0.54
CA VAL A 222 9.34 -29.53 0.85
C VAL A 222 8.88 -28.83 -0.43
N LEU A 223 9.78 -28.68 -1.41
CA LEU A 223 9.48 -27.86 -2.59
C LEU A 223 8.41 -28.50 -3.48
N LYS A 224 8.48 -29.82 -3.72
CA LYS A 224 7.45 -30.54 -4.48
C LYS A 224 6.06 -30.45 -3.84
N ALA A 225 6.00 -30.54 -2.50
CA ALA A 225 4.75 -30.40 -1.77
C ALA A 225 4.20 -28.97 -1.90
N ALA A 226 5.04 -27.94 -1.76
CA ALA A 226 4.65 -26.55 -1.93
C ALA A 226 4.14 -26.23 -3.35
N PHE A 227 4.81 -26.73 -4.39
CA PHE A 227 4.31 -26.60 -5.76
C PHE A 227 2.97 -27.29 -5.97
N SER A 228 2.79 -28.48 -5.38
CA SER A 228 1.51 -29.20 -5.46
C SER A 228 0.40 -28.43 -4.76
N ALA A 229 0.67 -27.84 -3.60
CA ALA A 229 -0.26 -26.98 -2.87
C ALA A 229 -0.62 -25.72 -3.69
N LEU A 230 0.37 -25.01 -4.25
CA LEU A 230 0.14 -23.85 -5.11
C LEU A 230 -0.69 -24.21 -6.36
N ALA A 231 -0.38 -25.33 -7.01
CA ALA A 231 -1.12 -25.80 -8.17
C ALA A 231 -2.58 -26.12 -7.83
N ASN A 232 -2.83 -26.78 -6.69
CA ASN A 232 -4.18 -27.06 -6.22
C ASN A 232 -4.94 -25.79 -5.85
N GLU A 233 -4.25 -24.82 -5.23
CA GLU A 233 -4.83 -23.53 -4.90
C GLU A 233 -5.24 -22.75 -6.15
N THR A 234 -4.36 -22.72 -7.15
CA THR A 234 -4.62 -22.05 -8.42
C THR A 234 -5.81 -22.70 -9.13
N LYS A 235 -5.91 -24.03 -9.13
CA LYS A 235 -7.07 -24.76 -9.67
C LYS A 235 -8.35 -24.41 -8.93
N ARG A 236 -8.30 -24.33 -7.59
CA ARG A 236 -9.45 -23.97 -6.75
C ARG A 236 -9.93 -22.55 -7.03
N ILE A 237 -9.01 -21.59 -7.10
CA ILE A 237 -9.32 -20.20 -7.45
C ILE A 237 -9.91 -20.12 -8.85
N PHE A 238 -9.30 -20.81 -9.83
CA PHE A 238 -9.80 -20.82 -11.21
C PHE A 238 -11.22 -21.41 -11.31
N ALA A 239 -11.46 -22.55 -10.67
CA ALA A 239 -12.79 -23.17 -10.62
C ALA A 239 -13.82 -22.22 -9.98
N SER A 240 -13.50 -21.64 -8.81
CA SER A 240 -14.37 -20.66 -8.14
C SER A 240 -14.69 -19.45 -9.03
N LYS A 241 -13.69 -18.91 -9.73
CA LYS A 241 -13.89 -17.76 -10.63
C LYS A 241 -14.67 -18.14 -11.88
N HIS A 242 -14.50 -19.36 -12.37
CA HIS A 242 -15.29 -19.88 -13.48
C HIS A 242 -16.76 -20.06 -13.08
N ASP A 243 -17.03 -20.58 -11.89
CA ASP A 243 -18.38 -20.71 -11.34
C ASP A 243 -19.05 -19.34 -11.15
N GLU A 244 -18.33 -18.36 -10.56
CA GLU A 244 -18.80 -16.97 -10.46
C GLU A 244 -19.15 -16.39 -11.85
N SER A 245 -18.30 -16.62 -12.86
CA SER A 245 -18.56 -16.17 -14.23
C SER A 245 -19.79 -16.84 -14.84
N ASN A 246 -20.00 -18.12 -14.58
CA ASN A 246 -21.17 -18.86 -15.07
C ASN A 246 -22.46 -18.34 -14.44
N ASP A 247 -22.46 -18.01 -13.15
CA ASP A 247 -23.63 -17.44 -12.49
C ASP A 247 -23.94 -16.02 -12.98
N LEU A 248 -22.93 -15.18 -13.22
CA LEU A 248 -23.12 -13.89 -13.87
C LEU A 248 -23.71 -14.03 -15.28
N GLN A 249 -23.27 -15.04 -16.04
CA GLN A 249 -23.81 -15.32 -17.37
C GLN A 249 -25.29 -15.77 -17.30
N LYS A 250 -25.68 -16.59 -16.32
CA LYS A 250 -27.09 -16.95 -16.09
C LYS A 250 -27.94 -15.71 -15.76
N HIS A 251 -27.45 -14.82 -14.89
CA HIS A 251 -28.12 -13.56 -14.58
C HIS A 251 -28.29 -12.67 -15.82
N LEU A 252 -27.26 -12.57 -16.65
CA LEU A 252 -27.32 -11.81 -17.91
C LEU A 252 -28.37 -12.38 -18.87
N GLN A 253 -28.42 -13.71 -19.02
CA GLN A 253 -29.45 -14.38 -19.82
C GLN A 253 -30.86 -14.16 -19.27
N GLY A 254 -31.04 -14.19 -17.94
CA GLY A 254 -32.31 -13.88 -17.29
C GLY A 254 -32.76 -12.44 -17.58
N ASN A 255 -31.86 -11.47 -17.43
CA ASN A 255 -32.15 -10.07 -17.73
C ASN A 255 -32.47 -9.84 -19.21
N ALA A 256 -31.79 -10.53 -20.12
CA ALA A 256 -32.08 -10.46 -21.55
C ALA A 256 -33.51 -10.94 -21.87
N LYS A 257 -33.98 -12.02 -21.23
CA LYS A 257 -35.37 -12.50 -21.37
C LYS A 257 -36.38 -11.45 -20.87
N ILE A 258 -36.13 -10.86 -19.71
CA ILE A 258 -37.01 -9.81 -19.15
C ILE A 258 -37.08 -8.60 -20.09
N ILE A 259 -35.94 -8.17 -20.64
CA ILE A 259 -35.90 -7.07 -21.61
C ILE A 259 -36.74 -7.41 -22.85
N GLU A 260 -36.64 -8.63 -23.36
CA GLU A 260 -37.41 -9.07 -24.51
C GLU A 260 -38.92 -9.14 -24.22
N GLU A 261 -39.31 -9.64 -23.05
CA GLU A 261 -40.71 -9.63 -22.60
C GLU A 261 -41.26 -8.19 -22.50
N LYS A 262 -40.47 -7.27 -21.93
CA LYS A 262 -40.84 -5.85 -21.84
C LYS A 262 -40.93 -5.19 -23.22
N ARG A 263 -39.99 -5.50 -24.13
CA ARG A 263 -40.02 -5.04 -25.52
C ARG A 263 -41.30 -5.48 -26.22
N ASN A 264 -41.65 -6.77 -26.12
CA ASN A 264 -42.89 -7.30 -26.68
C ASN A 264 -44.13 -6.62 -26.11
N HIS A 265 -44.16 -6.36 -24.80
CA HIS A 265 -45.26 -5.63 -24.18
C HIS A 265 -45.38 -4.19 -24.70
N VAL A 266 -44.26 -3.48 -24.87
CA VAL A 266 -44.24 -2.14 -25.46
C VAL A 266 -44.78 -2.17 -26.88
N THR A 267 -44.36 -3.12 -27.71
CA THR A 267 -44.87 -3.27 -29.09
C THR A 267 -46.39 -3.49 -29.13
N VAL A 268 -46.95 -4.27 -28.20
CA VAL A 268 -48.41 -4.45 -28.09
C VAL A 268 -49.11 -3.13 -27.71
N LEU A 269 -48.56 -2.37 -26.76
CA LEU A 269 -49.11 -1.09 -26.36
C LEU A 269 -49.02 -0.04 -27.48
N GLU A 270 -47.92 -0.02 -28.23
CA GLU A 270 -47.75 0.82 -29.42
C GLU A 270 -48.80 0.48 -30.48
N ALA A 271 -49.03 -0.81 -30.78
CA ALA A 271 -50.07 -1.25 -31.71
C ALA A 271 -51.48 -0.78 -31.28
N LYS A 272 -51.80 -0.93 -29.99
CA LYS A 272 -53.08 -0.44 -29.44
C LYS A 272 -53.20 1.07 -29.51
N THR A 273 -52.11 1.80 -29.27
CA THR A 273 -52.09 3.26 -29.36
C THR A 273 -52.35 3.70 -30.81
N ASN A 274 -51.70 3.06 -31.77
CA ASN A 274 -51.93 3.31 -33.20
C ASN A 274 -53.37 3.00 -33.63
N GLU A 275 -53.97 1.93 -33.10
CA GLU A 275 -55.37 1.61 -33.34
C GLU A 275 -56.31 2.71 -32.82
N VAL A 276 -56.08 3.19 -31.59
CA VAL A 276 -56.88 4.28 -31.00
C VAL A 276 -56.70 5.59 -31.78
N ILE A 277 -55.48 5.90 -32.23
CA ILE A 277 -55.21 7.06 -33.09
C ILE A 277 -56.02 6.94 -34.40
N ALA A 278 -56.00 5.78 -35.05
CA ALA A 278 -56.77 5.56 -36.28
C ALA A 278 -58.29 5.67 -36.06
N GLN A 279 -58.80 5.20 -34.91
CA GLN A 279 -60.20 5.37 -34.53
C GLN A 279 -60.57 6.86 -34.32
N LEU A 280 -59.70 7.63 -33.66
CA LEU A 280 -59.86 9.07 -33.48
C LEU A 280 -59.87 9.80 -34.82
N ASP A 281 -58.91 9.52 -35.70
CA ASP A 281 -58.85 10.13 -37.04
C ASP A 281 -60.12 9.83 -37.86
N SER A 282 -60.66 8.61 -37.76
CA SER A 282 -61.93 8.24 -38.40
C SER A 282 -63.12 8.99 -37.81
N LEU A 283 -63.16 9.16 -36.49
CA LEU A 283 -64.24 9.88 -35.81
C LEU A 283 -64.21 11.37 -36.15
N ASP A 284 -63.02 11.98 -36.17
CA ASP A 284 -62.85 13.38 -36.57
C ASP A 284 -63.31 13.61 -38.02
N LEU A 285 -63.05 12.65 -38.93
CA LEU A 285 -63.56 12.68 -40.29
C LEU A 285 -65.10 12.58 -40.34
N GLU A 286 -65.70 11.69 -39.55
CA GLU A 286 -67.15 11.53 -39.47
C GLU A 286 -67.82 12.80 -38.90
N ILE A 287 -67.27 13.37 -37.83
CA ILE A 287 -67.72 14.65 -37.26
C ILE A 287 -67.62 15.76 -38.33
N GLY A 288 -66.50 15.86 -39.05
CA GLY A 288 -66.32 16.85 -40.12
C GLY A 288 -67.36 16.70 -41.24
N ASN A 289 -67.67 15.47 -41.62
CA ASN A 289 -68.70 15.16 -42.62
C ASN A 289 -70.11 15.53 -42.11
N HIS A 290 -70.43 15.19 -40.86
CA HIS A 290 -71.72 15.51 -40.25
C HIS A 290 -71.92 17.03 -40.13
N VAL A 291 -70.89 17.76 -39.67
CA VAL A 291 -70.92 19.23 -39.62
C VAL A 291 -71.12 19.81 -41.03
N SER A 292 -70.44 19.28 -42.03
CA SER A 292 -70.62 19.70 -43.44
C SER A 292 -72.04 19.41 -43.96
N SER A 293 -72.61 18.25 -43.61
CA SER A 293 -73.99 17.90 -43.97
C SER A 293 -75.00 18.81 -43.28
N CYS A 294 -74.91 19.00 -41.96
CA CYS A 294 -75.80 19.89 -41.22
C CYS A 294 -75.72 21.33 -41.70
N THR A 295 -74.53 21.83 -42.04
CA THR A 295 -74.38 23.18 -42.60
C THR A 295 -75.02 23.29 -43.99
N ALA A 296 -74.94 22.26 -44.82
CA ALA A 296 -75.62 22.21 -46.12
C ALA A 296 -77.15 22.13 -45.98
N GLU A 297 -77.66 21.27 -45.09
CA GLU A 297 -79.09 21.15 -44.79
C GLU A 297 -79.66 22.43 -44.18
N SER A 298 -78.95 23.04 -43.23
CA SER A 298 -79.36 24.32 -42.64
C SER A 298 -79.42 25.43 -43.69
N ARG A 299 -78.46 25.46 -44.63
CA ARG A 299 -78.50 26.38 -45.77
C ARG A 299 -79.71 26.11 -46.66
N LYS A 300 -79.96 24.85 -47.00
CA LYS A 300 -81.12 24.45 -47.81
C LYS A 300 -82.45 24.82 -47.14
N MET A 301 -82.62 24.53 -45.85
CA MET A 301 -83.83 24.90 -45.10
C MET A 301 -84.02 26.41 -45.03
N LYS A 302 -82.92 27.17 -44.89
CA LYS A 302 -82.98 28.64 -44.95
C LYS A 302 -83.46 29.11 -46.32
N ASP A 303 -82.89 28.58 -47.39
CA ASP A 303 -83.28 28.93 -48.76
C ASP A 303 -84.75 28.57 -49.05
N GLU A 304 -85.21 27.38 -48.59
CA GLU A 304 -86.62 26.95 -48.68
C GLU A 304 -87.56 27.85 -47.87
N LEU A 305 -87.14 28.28 -46.67
CA LEU A 305 -87.93 29.19 -45.84
C LEU A 305 -88.07 30.56 -46.50
N GLU A 306 -87.00 31.10 -47.07
CA GLU A 306 -86.98 32.36 -47.80
C GLU A 306 -87.92 32.29 -49.02
N GLU A 307 -87.88 31.20 -49.80
CA GLU A 307 -88.83 30.96 -50.91
C GLU A 307 -90.28 30.88 -50.43
N LYS A 308 -90.54 30.19 -49.31
CA LYS A 308 -91.89 30.10 -48.73
C LYS A 308 -92.40 31.43 -48.20
N GLU A 309 -91.53 32.24 -47.61
CA GLU A 309 -91.85 33.59 -47.15
C GLU A 309 -92.21 34.49 -48.33
N ASP A 310 -91.44 34.44 -49.42
CA ASP A 310 -91.74 35.15 -50.68
C ASP A 310 -93.08 34.71 -51.29
N HIS A 311 -93.35 33.39 -51.31
CA HIS A 311 -94.61 32.86 -51.79
C HIS A 311 -95.79 33.29 -50.91
N LEU A 312 -95.64 33.24 -49.60
CA LEU A 312 -96.67 33.65 -48.65
C LEU A 312 -96.95 35.15 -48.76
N SER A 313 -95.93 36.00 -48.92
CA SER A 313 -96.10 37.42 -49.22
C SER A 313 -96.86 37.66 -50.52
N THR A 314 -96.66 36.82 -51.54
CA THR A 314 -97.39 36.89 -52.81
C THR A 314 -98.86 36.50 -52.62
N VAL A 315 -99.12 35.38 -51.95
CA VAL A 315 -100.49 34.92 -51.65
C VAL A 315 -101.23 35.90 -50.74
N GLU A 316 -100.55 36.52 -49.77
CA GLU A 316 -101.13 37.55 -48.91
C GLU A 316 -101.57 38.77 -49.74
N LYS A 317 -100.73 39.24 -50.67
CA LYS A 317 -101.11 40.32 -51.62
C LYS A 317 -102.30 39.90 -52.49
N GLU A 318 -102.32 38.67 -53.00
CA GLU A 318 -103.44 38.15 -53.78
C GLU A 318 -104.73 38.08 -52.95
N ALA A 319 -104.66 37.58 -51.72
CA ALA A 319 -105.79 37.50 -50.79
C ALA A 319 -106.33 38.89 -50.43
N ASP A 320 -105.45 39.86 -50.16
CA ASP A 320 -105.83 41.26 -49.94
C ASP A 320 -106.54 41.85 -51.15
N THR A 321 -106.03 41.60 -52.37
CA THR A 321 -106.69 42.06 -53.60
C THR A 321 -108.04 41.38 -53.82
N PHE A 322 -108.15 40.07 -53.51
CA PHE A 322 -109.40 39.33 -53.59
C PHE A 322 -110.43 39.84 -52.59
N LEU A 323 -110.03 40.06 -51.34
CA LEU A 323 -110.88 40.61 -50.30
C LEU A 323 -111.40 42.00 -50.69
N LYS A 324 -110.52 42.88 -51.19
CA LYS A 324 -110.90 44.20 -51.68
C LYS A 324 -111.88 44.13 -52.85
N ASN A 325 -111.66 43.23 -53.80
CA ASN A 325 -112.58 43.02 -54.93
C ASN A 325 -113.94 42.48 -54.48
N SER A 326 -113.96 41.52 -53.55
CA SER A 326 -115.19 40.94 -52.99
C SER A 326 -115.98 41.96 -52.18
N GLU A 327 -115.30 42.77 -51.37
CA GLU A 327 -115.92 43.85 -50.58
C GLU A 327 -116.56 44.90 -51.49
N GLN A 328 -115.86 45.30 -52.57
CA GLN A 328 -116.41 46.20 -53.59
C GLN A 328 -117.66 45.59 -54.27
N SER A 329 -117.60 44.33 -54.69
CA SER A 329 -118.74 43.65 -55.31
C SER A 329 -119.94 43.54 -54.37
N PHE A 330 -119.70 43.31 -53.08
CA PHE A 330 -120.76 43.27 -52.08
C PHE A 330 -121.44 44.64 -51.91
N GLN A 331 -120.64 45.72 -51.85
CA GLN A 331 -121.18 47.08 -51.81
C GLN A 331 -122.04 47.40 -53.05
N ASP A 332 -121.58 47.00 -54.24
CA ASP A 332 -122.30 47.22 -55.49
C ASP A 332 -123.65 46.47 -55.51
N VAL A 333 -123.65 45.19 -55.11
CA VAL A 333 -124.89 44.37 -55.01
C VAL A 333 -125.85 44.92 -53.96
N SER A 334 -125.35 45.34 -52.80
CA SER A 334 -126.18 45.97 -51.76
C SER A 334 -126.87 47.21 -52.31
N ARG A 335 -126.15 48.07 -53.04
CA ARG A 335 -126.70 49.29 -53.65
C ARG A 335 -127.79 48.98 -54.69
N GLN A 336 -127.56 47.99 -55.54
CA GLN A 336 -128.56 47.57 -56.54
C GLN A 336 -129.83 47.02 -55.87
N THR A 337 -129.68 46.25 -54.79
CA THR A 337 -130.82 45.68 -54.06
C THR A 337 -131.65 46.78 -53.39
N ASP A 338 -130.99 47.81 -52.86
CA ASP A 338 -131.67 48.99 -52.30
C ASP A 338 -132.44 49.76 -53.38
N GLU A 339 -131.85 49.95 -54.57
CA GLU A 339 -132.52 50.59 -55.73
C GLU A 339 -133.76 49.80 -56.17
N GLU A 340 -133.66 48.47 -56.30
CA GLU A 340 -134.80 47.59 -56.66
C GLU A 340 -135.90 47.62 -55.59
N THR A 341 -135.53 47.64 -54.32
CA THR A 341 -136.49 47.76 -53.20
C THR A 341 -137.25 49.09 -53.26
N GLN A 342 -136.56 50.18 -53.59
CA GLN A 342 -137.15 51.50 -53.70
C GLN A 342 -138.11 51.60 -54.91
N ILE A 343 -137.76 50.98 -56.04
CA ILE A 343 -138.65 50.89 -57.22
C ILE A 343 -139.93 50.12 -56.86
N CYS A 344 -139.79 48.94 -56.23
CA CYS A 344 -140.93 48.11 -55.86
C CYS A 344 -141.87 48.82 -54.86
N ALA A 345 -141.30 49.58 -53.91
CA ALA A 345 -142.07 50.43 -53.01
C ALA A 345 -142.85 51.55 -53.75
N SER A 346 -142.24 52.14 -54.80
CA SER A 346 -142.90 53.17 -55.61
C SER A 346 -144.04 52.63 -56.46
N GLU A 347 -143.90 51.43 -57.03
CA GLU A 347 -144.97 50.76 -57.79
C GLU A 347 -146.17 50.39 -56.92
N LEU A 348 -145.92 49.94 -55.68
CA LEU A 348 -146.96 49.66 -54.69
C LEU A 348 -147.78 50.91 -54.33
N LEU A 349 -147.13 52.07 -54.21
CA LEU A 349 -147.79 53.35 -53.97
C LEU A 349 -148.75 53.73 -55.12
N ILE A 350 -148.32 53.57 -56.37
CA ILE A 350 -149.15 53.84 -57.55
C ILE A 350 -150.39 52.94 -57.58
N LEU A 351 -150.24 51.67 -57.20
CA LEU A 351 -151.35 50.72 -57.15
C LEU A 351 -152.39 51.12 -56.09
N ILE A 352 -151.94 51.56 -54.91
CA ILE A 352 -152.81 52.04 -53.82
C ILE A 352 -153.63 53.26 -54.27
N ASP A 353 -153.02 54.21 -54.97
CA ASP A 353 -153.72 55.37 -55.50
C ASP A 353 -154.81 54.96 -56.51
N SER A 354 -154.52 53.99 -57.40
CA SER A 354 -155.50 53.49 -58.37
C SER A 354 -156.73 52.81 -57.74
N ILE A 355 -156.52 52.05 -56.66
CA ILE A 355 -157.60 51.39 -55.91
C ILE A 355 -158.46 52.43 -55.20
N THR A 356 -157.84 53.51 -54.70
CA THR A 356 -158.55 54.59 -54.03
C THR A 356 -159.50 55.33 -54.99
N VAL A 357 -159.04 55.60 -56.22
CA VAL A 357 -159.87 56.20 -57.29
C VAL A 357 -161.04 55.29 -57.68
N TYR A 358 -160.83 53.98 -57.78
CA TYR A 358 -161.89 53.03 -58.12
C TYR A 358 -162.97 52.95 -57.02
N LYS A 359 -162.56 53.03 -55.75
CA LYS A 359 -163.49 53.05 -54.61
C LYS A 359 -164.41 54.27 -54.64
N GLU A 360 -163.85 55.45 -54.92
CA GLU A 360 -164.60 56.71 -55.01
C GLU A 360 -165.64 56.70 -56.14
N PHE A 361 -165.29 56.10 -57.28
CA PHE A 361 -166.20 55.91 -58.41
C PHE A 361 -167.42 55.02 -58.06
N VAL A 362 -167.19 53.94 -57.31
CA VAL A 362 -168.25 53.01 -56.89
C VAL A 362 -169.19 53.67 -55.87
N GLU A 363 -168.65 54.39 -54.88
CA GLU A 363 -169.46 55.13 -53.90
C GLU A 363 -170.39 56.16 -54.57
N THR A 364 -169.88 56.89 -55.55
CA THR A 364 -170.66 57.90 -56.30
C THR A 364 -171.80 57.27 -57.10
N SER A 365 -171.55 56.11 -57.72
CA SER A 365 -172.55 55.36 -58.50
C SER A 365 -173.69 54.82 -57.63
N ILE A 366 -173.39 54.34 -56.42
CA ILE A 366 -174.39 53.83 -55.47
C ILE A 366 -175.29 54.95 -54.95
N SER A 367 -174.73 56.13 -54.64
CA SER A 367 -175.51 57.32 -54.26
C SER A 367 -176.49 57.77 -55.35
N GLY A 368 -176.05 57.72 -56.63
CA GLY A 368 -176.92 58.04 -57.77
C GLY A 368 -178.09 57.07 -57.96
N MET A 369 -177.88 55.77 -57.69
CA MET A 369 -178.95 54.77 -57.73
C MET A 369 -179.99 54.96 -56.61
N LYS A 370 -179.55 55.32 -55.40
CA LYS A 370 -180.45 55.57 -54.25
C LYS A 370 -181.42 56.71 -54.53
N LYS A 371 -180.96 57.79 -55.18
CA LYS A 371 -181.79 58.97 -55.47
C LYS A 371 -182.96 58.65 -56.42
N ARG A 372 -182.70 57.88 -57.49
CA ARG A 372 -183.73 57.46 -58.46
C ARG A 372 -184.78 56.53 -57.84
N LEU A 373 -184.42 55.77 -56.81
CA LEU A 373 -185.32 54.87 -56.11
C LEU A 373 -186.35 55.63 -55.24
N TYR A 374 -185.93 56.73 -54.61
CA TYR A 374 -186.83 57.55 -53.79
C TYR A 374 -187.83 58.35 -54.64
N GLU A 375 -187.42 58.84 -55.81
CA GLU A 375 -188.29 59.58 -56.75
C GLU A 375 -189.43 58.69 -57.32
N SER A 376 -189.15 57.41 -57.63
CA SER A 376 -190.20 56.47 -58.11
C SER A 376 -191.20 56.01 -57.03
N VAL A 377 -190.86 56.11 -55.75
CA VAL A 377 -191.77 55.72 -54.66
C VAL A 377 -192.75 56.86 -54.34
N GLU A 378 -192.35 58.11 -54.57
CA GLU A 378 -193.17 59.30 -54.30
C GLU A 378 -194.23 59.54 -55.40
N ASP A 379 -193.93 59.18 -56.65
CA ASP A 379 -194.88 59.26 -57.78
C ASP A 379 -196.00 58.21 -57.72
N ILE A 380 -195.82 57.10 -57.00
CA ILE A 380 -196.84 56.05 -56.85
C ILE A 380 -197.80 56.35 -55.68
N ALA A 381 -197.39 57.17 -54.72
CA ALA A 381 -198.17 57.44 -53.50
C ALA A 381 -199.25 58.54 -53.63
N SER A 382 -199.32 59.26 -54.76
CA SER A 382 -200.22 60.43 -54.92
C SER A 382 -201.36 60.27 -55.93
N LEU A 383 -201.63 59.05 -56.44
CA LEU A 383 -202.75 58.79 -57.37
C LEU A 383 -203.54 57.52 -57.00
N THR A 384 -204.43 57.63 -56.00
CA THR A 384 -205.81 57.09 -56.01
C THR A 384 -206.60 57.58 -54.78
N PRO A 385 -207.95 57.67 -54.86
CA PRO A 385 -208.81 58.63 -54.14
C PRO A 385 -209.01 58.38 -52.64
#